data_AF-A0A174TID0-F1
#
_entry.id   AF-A0A174TID0-F1
#
_cell.length_a   1.000
_cell.length_b   1.000
_cell.length_c   1.000
_cell.angle_alpha   90.00
_cell.angle_beta   90.00
_cell.angle_gamma   90.00
#
_symmetry.space_group_name_H-M   'P 1'
#
loop_
_entity.id
_entity.type
_entity.pdbx_description
1 polymer ?
#
loop_
_entity_poly.entity_id
_entity_poly.type
_entity_poly.pdbx_seq_one_letter_code
_entity_poly.pdbx_strand_id
1 'polypeptide(L)'
;MKKKKFELIVVIAMMLTLIINTTCVSANDKTNDDYSIPQKIIDIANGSDEIYGEGVPIEHIDPNKPQPKFTSGGIDHTHQYIVASALVILSNDQGTSVLNNADYADTLMLSTDWPDKLGNETDYGTFSGHFYDPDTEKNWLGQTSPTAKTRAASYFNKAVEAYTQGQIESAMVYIGRGSHYVSDLNEPHHASNLTAINSNHTAFETYVDEHRNEYKISGNTLSEGIYTDATSMEINSLLKNAAKQAKNIVGEAQNESTYSSAGDKCVKNAVVTVVQYFYKFGTTVGIY
;
A
#
# COMPACT_ATOMS: atom_id res chain seq x y z
N MET A 1 -22.24 83.60 -11.51
CA MET A 1 -21.96 83.02 -10.18
C MET A 1 -22.02 81.49 -10.25
N LYS A 2 -20.88 80.81 -10.45
CA LYS A 2 -20.71 79.39 -10.16
C LYS A 2 -19.32 79.20 -9.55
N LYS A 3 -19.29 78.88 -8.25
CA LYS A 3 -18.14 78.40 -7.44
C LYS A 3 -18.67 77.08 -6.83
N LYS A 4 -17.95 75.97 -6.67
CA LYS A 4 -16.53 75.63 -6.48
C LYS A 4 -16.31 74.24 -7.13
N LYS A 5 -15.26 73.94 -7.91
CA LYS A 5 -13.84 73.68 -7.57
C LYS A 5 -13.61 72.63 -6.46
N PHE A 6 -13.05 71.48 -6.85
CA PHE A 6 -11.84 70.82 -6.31
C PHE A 6 -11.61 69.55 -7.18
N GLU A 7 -10.77 69.58 -8.22
CA GLU A 7 -9.30 69.36 -8.22
C GLU A 7 -8.85 68.04 -7.57
N LEU A 8 -8.17 67.20 -8.39
CA LEU A 8 -6.91 66.45 -8.17
C LEU A 8 -6.99 65.03 -8.80
N ILE A 9 -6.50 64.75 -10.03
CA ILE A 9 -5.10 64.57 -10.53
C ILE A 9 -4.62 63.10 -10.51
N VAL A 10 -4.07 62.68 -11.67
CA VAL A 10 -3.09 61.58 -11.95
C VAL A 10 -3.64 60.14 -11.98
N VAL A 11 -3.86 59.52 -13.16
CA VAL A 11 -2.93 58.90 -14.15
C VAL A 11 -2.12 57.72 -13.55
N ILE A 12 -2.32 56.52 -14.13
CA ILE A 12 -1.31 55.57 -14.68
C ILE A 12 -1.90 54.17 -14.65
N ALA A 13 -1.98 53.56 -15.84
CA ALA A 13 -2.33 52.17 -16.06
C ALA A 13 -1.22 51.24 -15.52
N MET A 14 -1.61 50.21 -14.76
CA MET A 14 -0.78 49.04 -14.55
C MET A 14 -1.66 47.79 -14.62
N MET A 15 -1.60 47.13 -15.79
CA MET A 15 -1.85 45.70 -15.89
C MET A 15 -0.83 45.00 -14.98
N LEU A 16 -1.30 44.47 -13.86
CA LEU A 16 -0.53 43.50 -13.09
C LEU A 16 -0.64 42.15 -13.81
N THR A 17 0.31 41.91 -14.72
CA THR A 17 0.72 40.54 -15.04
C THR A 17 1.32 39.95 -13.78
N LEU A 18 0.52 39.18 -13.06
CA LEU A 18 1.00 38.30 -12.01
C LEU A 18 1.77 37.16 -12.71
N ILE A 19 3.06 37.38 -12.96
CA ILE A 19 3.98 36.29 -13.26
C ILE A 19 4.16 35.56 -11.94
N ILE A 20 3.33 34.55 -11.72
CA ILE A 20 3.65 33.52 -10.74
C ILE A 20 4.88 32.84 -11.32
N ASN A 21 6.05 33.13 -10.75
CA ASN A 21 7.19 32.25 -10.87
C ASN A 21 6.80 30.94 -10.17
N THR A 22 6.05 30.08 -10.86
CA THR A 22 6.16 28.65 -10.63
C THR A 22 7.56 28.31 -11.10
N THR A 23 8.52 28.30 -10.17
CA THR A 23 9.67 27.42 -10.38
C THR A 23 9.06 26.03 -10.39
N CYS A 24 8.76 25.55 -11.59
CA CYS A 24 8.70 24.13 -11.86
C CYS A 24 10.05 23.64 -11.35
N VAL A 25 10.08 23.07 -10.15
CA VAL A 25 11.21 22.25 -9.74
C VAL A 25 11.24 21.17 -10.79
N SER A 26 12.21 21.27 -11.71
CA SER A 26 12.47 20.22 -12.66
C SER A 26 12.76 18.99 -11.82
N ALA A 27 11.86 18.01 -11.83
CA ALA A 27 12.09 16.68 -11.26
C ALA A 27 13.16 15.98 -12.10
N ASN A 28 14.39 16.47 -12.01
CA ASN A 28 15.55 15.92 -12.68
C ASN A 28 16.85 16.17 -11.91
N ASP A 29 16.79 16.71 -10.69
CA ASP A 29 17.83 16.41 -9.74
C ASP A 29 17.59 14.97 -9.28
N LYS A 30 18.32 14.03 -9.89
CA LYS A 30 18.74 12.84 -9.16
C LYS A 30 19.55 13.35 -7.97
N THR A 31 18.87 13.74 -6.89
CA THR A 31 19.57 13.96 -5.64
C THR A 31 20.13 12.58 -5.30
N ASN A 32 21.45 12.45 -5.42
CA ASN A 32 22.20 11.38 -4.77
C ASN A 32 22.12 11.63 -3.26
N ASP A 33 20.90 11.65 -2.72
CA ASP A 33 20.67 11.59 -1.30
C ASP A 33 21.06 10.15 -0.93
N ASP A 34 22.15 10.03 -0.20
CA ASP A 34 22.65 8.77 0.34
C ASP A 34 21.72 8.35 1.49
N TYR A 35 20.52 7.89 1.12
CA TYR A 35 19.59 7.32 2.07
C TYR A 35 20.15 5.99 2.58
N SER A 36 19.77 5.63 3.81
CA SER A 36 20.04 4.30 4.35
C SER A 36 18.73 3.70 4.80
N ILE A 37 18.58 2.38 4.63
CA ILE A 37 17.39 1.69 5.12
C ILE A 37 17.37 1.82 6.65
N PRO A 38 16.29 2.34 7.26
CA PRO A 38 16.21 2.45 8.71
C PRO A 38 16.36 1.08 9.39
N GLN A 39 17.10 1.00 10.49
CA GLN A 39 17.37 -0.27 11.18
C GLN A 39 16.08 -1.01 11.57
N LYS A 40 15.06 -0.28 12.01
CA LYS A 40 13.76 -0.87 12.37
C LYS A 40 13.05 -1.54 11.18
N ILE A 41 13.20 -1.00 9.96
CA ILE A 41 12.70 -1.65 8.74
C ILE A 41 13.44 -2.97 8.50
N ILE A 42 14.77 -2.99 8.69
CA ILE A 42 15.57 -4.22 8.58
C ILE A 42 15.14 -5.25 9.63
N ASP A 43 14.87 -4.81 10.86
CA ASP A 43 14.43 -5.68 11.94
C ASP A 43 13.04 -6.27 11.66
N ILE A 44 12.09 -5.46 11.20
CA ILE A 44 10.75 -5.90 10.78
C ILE A 44 10.85 -6.88 9.61
N ALA A 45 11.63 -6.58 8.57
CA ALA A 45 11.87 -7.49 7.45
C ALA A 45 12.57 -8.80 7.89
N ASN A 46 13.21 -8.79 9.05
CA ASN A 46 13.79 -9.97 9.69
C ASN A 46 12.83 -10.69 10.66
N GLY A 47 11.56 -10.30 10.69
CA GLY A 47 10.51 -10.92 11.50
C GLY A 47 10.42 -10.41 12.93
N SER A 48 10.92 -9.21 13.22
CA SER A 48 10.74 -8.57 14.53
C SER A 48 9.25 -8.41 14.87
N ASP A 49 8.93 -8.46 16.17
CA ASP A 49 7.63 -8.09 16.72
C ASP A 49 7.54 -6.57 17.03
N GLU A 50 8.62 -5.81 16.83
CA GLU A 50 8.60 -4.36 16.99
C GLU A 50 8.09 -3.66 15.72
N ILE A 51 6.89 -3.09 15.77
CA ILE A 51 6.25 -2.36 14.66
C ILE A 51 6.26 -0.85 14.82
N TYR A 52 6.00 -0.14 13.73
CA TYR A 52 5.65 1.28 13.78
C TYR A 52 4.21 1.46 14.24
N GLY A 53 3.96 2.47 15.08
CA GLY A 53 2.62 2.70 15.65
C GLY A 53 2.20 1.63 16.66
N GLU A 54 0.88 1.49 16.85
CA GLU A 54 0.28 0.53 17.78
C GLU A 54 -0.12 -0.80 17.10
N GLY A 55 -0.05 -0.86 15.77
CA GLY A 55 -0.64 -1.93 14.96
C GLY A 55 -2.17 -1.89 14.94
N VAL A 56 -2.76 -2.80 14.17
CA VAL A 56 -4.18 -3.02 13.96
C VAL A 56 -4.47 -4.51 14.01
N PRO A 57 -5.24 -4.98 14.99
CA PRO A 57 -5.16 -6.42 15.15
C PRO A 57 -5.90 -7.20 13.95
N ILE A 58 -5.61 -8.52 13.65
CA ILE A 58 -6.26 -9.68 12.85
C ILE A 58 -7.74 -10.32 13.10
N GLU A 59 -8.25 -10.75 14.29
CA GLU A 59 -9.64 -11.26 14.54
C GLU A 59 -10.80 -10.60 13.75
N HIS A 60 -11.63 -11.37 13.04
CA HIS A 60 -12.78 -10.89 12.24
C HIS A 60 -14.16 -11.26 12.87
N ILE A 61 -15.18 -10.39 12.71
CA ILE A 61 -16.46 -10.42 13.46
C ILE A 61 -17.50 -11.45 12.94
N ASP A 62 -18.13 -12.22 13.85
CA ASP A 62 -19.30 -13.12 13.60
C ASP A 62 -20.64 -12.45 14.01
N PRO A 63 -21.63 -12.32 13.10
CA PRO A 63 -22.91 -11.63 13.38
C PRO A 63 -23.92 -12.44 14.20
N ASN A 64 -23.73 -13.75 14.42
CA ASN A 64 -24.69 -14.62 15.12
C ASN A 64 -24.28 -15.01 16.56
N LYS A 65 -23.17 -14.46 17.08
CA LYS A 65 -22.69 -14.73 18.44
C LYS A 65 -22.80 -13.52 19.37
N PRO A 66 -23.08 -13.72 20.67
CA PRO A 66 -22.97 -12.67 21.69
C PRO A 66 -21.55 -12.10 21.66
N GLN A 67 -21.47 -10.78 21.45
CA GLN A 67 -20.23 -10.07 21.19
C GLN A 67 -19.32 -10.10 22.44
N PRO A 68 -18.04 -10.55 22.34
CA PRO A 68 -16.99 -9.84 23.06
C PRO A 68 -17.04 -8.41 22.52
N LYS A 69 -17.08 -7.40 23.40
CA LYS A 69 -17.05 -6.00 22.96
C LYS A 69 -15.71 -5.76 22.24
N PHE A 70 -15.77 -5.76 20.90
CA PHE A 70 -14.68 -5.49 19.97
C PHE A 70 -13.56 -6.53 19.99
N THR A 71 -13.25 -7.08 18.82
CA THR A 71 -11.89 -7.04 18.27
C THR A 71 -11.97 -7.43 16.79
N SER A 72 -11.81 -6.40 15.95
CA SER A 72 -11.00 -6.52 14.74
C SER A 72 -9.60 -6.73 15.30
N GLY A 73 -9.23 -7.98 15.62
CA GLY A 73 -7.82 -8.26 15.54
C GLY A 73 -6.88 -9.13 16.45
N GLY A 74 -5.99 -9.94 15.87
CA GLY A 74 -4.72 -10.50 16.40
C GLY A 74 -3.45 -9.75 15.96
N ILE A 75 -2.27 -10.21 16.34
CA ILE A 75 -1.02 -9.44 16.32
C ILE A 75 -0.62 -8.95 14.89
N ASP A 76 -0.44 -7.63 14.69
CA ASP A 76 -0.34 -6.96 13.38
C ASP A 76 1.10 -6.72 12.91
N HIS A 77 1.68 -7.70 12.24
CA HIS A 77 3.00 -7.52 11.66
C HIS A 77 3.06 -7.79 10.17
N THR A 78 2.10 -8.55 9.62
CA THR A 78 2.27 -9.10 8.28
C THR A 78 2.28 -8.02 7.20
N HIS A 79 1.44 -6.99 7.28
CA HIS A 79 1.50 -5.87 6.32
C HIS A 79 2.83 -5.10 6.42
N GLN A 80 3.23 -4.68 7.62
CA GLN A 80 4.53 -4.03 7.81
C GLN A 80 5.70 -4.94 7.40
N TYR A 81 5.65 -6.24 7.67
CA TYR A 81 6.65 -7.24 7.24
C TYR A 81 6.76 -7.29 5.72
N ILE A 82 5.63 -7.33 5.01
CA ILE A 82 5.60 -7.35 3.54
C ILE A 82 6.23 -6.07 3.00
N VAL A 83 5.81 -4.90 3.50
CA VAL A 83 6.31 -3.61 3.03
C VAL A 83 7.79 -3.40 3.38
N ALA A 84 8.20 -3.77 4.59
CA ALA A 84 9.60 -3.68 5.02
C ALA A 84 10.50 -4.60 4.17
N SER A 85 10.07 -5.84 3.93
CA SER A 85 10.77 -6.77 3.04
C SER A 85 10.88 -6.22 1.63
N ALA A 86 9.82 -5.60 1.12
CA ALA A 86 9.83 -4.97 -0.20
C ALA A 86 10.81 -3.78 -0.28
N LEU A 87 10.87 -2.93 0.76
CA LEU A 87 11.83 -1.82 0.83
C LEU A 87 13.28 -2.31 0.87
N VAL A 88 13.56 -3.38 1.62
CA VAL A 88 14.91 -3.99 1.69
C VAL A 88 15.31 -4.55 0.34
N ILE A 89 14.45 -5.37 -0.28
CA ILE A 89 14.71 -5.98 -1.59
C ILE A 89 14.91 -4.91 -2.65
N LEU A 90 14.00 -3.94 -2.73
CA LEU A 90 14.06 -2.88 -3.73
C LEU A 90 15.33 -2.04 -3.57
N SER A 91 15.73 -1.73 -2.33
CA SER A 91 16.97 -1.01 -2.05
C SER A 91 18.22 -1.81 -2.42
N ASN A 92 18.23 -3.13 -2.21
CA ASN A 92 19.35 -3.99 -2.57
C ASN A 92 19.52 -4.08 -4.09
N ASP A 93 18.41 -4.15 -4.82
CA ASP A 93 18.41 -4.44 -6.26
C ASP A 93 18.51 -3.17 -7.11
N GLN A 94 17.87 -2.07 -6.70
CA GLN A 94 17.73 -0.85 -7.50
C GLN A 94 18.41 0.37 -6.87
N GLY A 95 19.03 0.19 -5.69
CA GLY A 95 19.58 1.29 -4.89
C GLY A 95 18.51 2.01 -4.07
N THR A 96 18.95 2.94 -3.24
CA THR A 96 18.05 3.67 -2.33
C THR A 96 17.36 4.84 -3.02
N SER A 97 16.15 5.18 -2.56
CA SER A 97 15.40 6.35 -3.00
C SER A 97 14.74 7.06 -1.81
N VAL A 98 13.89 8.05 -2.10
CA VAL A 98 13.03 8.72 -1.11
C VAL A 98 12.18 7.76 -0.27
N LEU A 99 11.89 6.55 -0.78
CA LEU A 99 11.21 5.49 -0.01
C LEU A 99 12.03 5.00 1.20
N ASN A 100 13.35 5.24 1.19
CA ASN A 100 14.27 4.88 2.26
C ASN A 100 14.57 6.03 3.22
N ASN A 101 14.04 7.24 2.98
CA ASN A 101 14.09 8.32 3.97
C ASN A 101 13.38 7.85 5.25
N ALA A 102 13.96 8.13 6.43
CA ALA A 102 13.44 7.61 7.70
C ALA A 102 11.99 8.04 8.00
N ASP A 103 11.63 9.30 7.75
CA ASP A 103 10.29 9.83 8.03
C ASP A 103 9.26 9.26 7.03
N TYR A 104 9.67 9.08 5.78
CA TYR A 104 8.82 8.49 4.75
C TYR A 104 8.66 6.98 4.91
N ALA A 105 9.71 6.27 5.32
CA ALA A 105 9.62 4.86 5.67
C ALA A 105 8.68 4.63 6.86
N ASP A 106 8.74 5.47 7.90
CA ASP A 106 7.76 5.47 8.99
C ASP A 106 6.33 5.69 8.46
N THR A 107 6.16 6.71 7.62
CA THR A 107 4.86 7.01 6.98
C THR A 107 4.32 5.82 6.18
N LEU A 108 5.16 5.10 5.44
CA LEU A 108 4.77 3.91 4.68
C LEU A 108 4.27 2.80 5.61
N MET A 109 4.99 2.53 6.71
CA MET A 109 4.61 1.50 7.70
C MET A 109 3.27 1.86 8.36
N LEU A 110 3.12 3.07 8.87
CA LEU A 110 1.87 3.52 9.50
C LEU A 110 0.70 3.52 8.52
N SER A 111 0.96 3.84 7.25
CA SER A 111 -0.07 3.92 6.23
C SER A 111 -0.51 2.57 5.72
N THR A 112 0.33 1.54 5.80
CA THR A 112 -0.05 0.18 5.38
C THR A 112 -0.94 -0.53 6.40
N ASP A 113 -0.95 -0.14 7.67
CA ASP A 113 -1.90 -0.70 8.65
C ASP A 113 -3.20 0.13 8.74
N TRP A 114 -3.12 1.40 8.33
CA TRP A 114 -4.23 2.35 8.47
C TRP A 114 -5.59 1.84 7.94
N PRO A 115 -5.69 1.12 6.79
CA PRO A 115 -6.97 0.68 6.25
C PRO A 115 -7.82 -0.21 7.18
N ASP A 116 -7.18 -1.05 7.99
CA ASP A 116 -7.87 -1.97 8.90
C ASP A 116 -8.33 -1.32 10.21
N LYS A 117 -7.76 -0.16 10.55
CA LYS A 117 -8.09 0.50 11.80
C LYS A 117 -9.56 0.90 11.82
N LEU A 118 -10.28 0.49 12.86
CA LEU A 118 -11.72 0.72 13.01
C LEU A 118 -12.09 2.20 12.76
N GLY A 119 -13.06 2.41 11.88
CA GLY A 119 -13.51 3.75 11.48
C GLY A 119 -12.82 4.33 10.24
N ASN A 120 -11.79 3.66 9.72
CA ASN A 120 -11.16 3.98 8.45
C ASN A 120 -11.85 3.25 7.29
N GLU A 121 -11.13 2.46 6.51
CA GLU A 121 -11.64 1.76 5.32
C GLU A 121 -12.18 0.36 5.63
N THR A 122 -12.75 0.21 6.82
CA THR A 122 -13.40 -1.03 7.33
C THR A 122 -14.82 -1.27 6.79
N ASP A 123 -15.32 -0.39 5.91
CA ASP A 123 -16.60 -0.55 5.19
C ASP A 123 -17.80 -0.85 6.11
N TYR A 124 -18.03 0.00 7.11
CA TYR A 124 -19.06 -0.20 8.14
C TYR A 124 -18.91 -1.53 8.90
N GLY A 125 -17.66 -2.00 9.06
CA GLY A 125 -17.31 -3.27 9.70
C GLY A 125 -17.41 -4.49 8.80
N THR A 126 -17.69 -4.31 7.50
CA THR A 126 -17.78 -5.41 6.53
C THR A 126 -16.44 -5.75 5.88
N PHE A 127 -15.49 -4.81 5.90
CA PHE A 127 -14.21 -4.91 5.20
C PHE A 127 -14.35 -5.23 3.71
N SER A 128 -15.52 -5.02 3.11
CA SER A 128 -15.80 -5.48 1.74
C SER A 128 -14.85 -4.89 0.70
N GLY A 129 -14.31 -3.69 0.91
CA GLY A 129 -13.29 -3.11 0.04
C GLY A 129 -11.89 -3.72 0.15
N HIS A 130 -11.67 -4.67 1.06
CA HIS A 130 -10.44 -5.47 1.21
C HIS A 130 -10.48 -6.76 0.38
N PHE A 131 -11.62 -7.07 -0.24
CA PHE A 131 -11.80 -8.29 -1.02
C PHE A 131 -11.88 -7.98 -2.51
N TYR A 132 -11.42 -8.93 -3.33
CA TYR A 132 -11.52 -8.86 -4.78
C TYR A 132 -11.37 -10.25 -5.41
N ASP A 133 -12.45 -10.76 -6.00
CA ASP A 133 -12.37 -11.97 -6.83
C ASP A 133 -11.97 -11.60 -8.28
N PRO A 134 -10.83 -12.09 -8.80
CA PRO A 134 -10.35 -11.78 -10.15
C PRO A 134 -11.21 -12.35 -11.28
N ASP A 135 -12.04 -13.35 -11.03
CA ASP A 135 -12.92 -13.95 -12.04
C ASP A 135 -14.23 -13.16 -12.19
N THR A 136 -14.80 -12.70 -11.07
CA THR A 136 -16.06 -11.94 -11.06
C THR A 136 -15.85 -10.43 -11.05
N GLU A 137 -14.64 -9.98 -10.74
CA GLU A 137 -14.23 -8.60 -10.52
C GLU A 137 -15.03 -7.88 -9.42
N LYS A 138 -15.46 -8.63 -8.40
CA LYS A 138 -16.31 -8.15 -7.31
C LYS A 138 -15.76 -8.54 -5.95
N ASN A 139 -16.10 -7.75 -4.94
CA ASN A 139 -15.94 -8.14 -3.54
C ASN A 139 -17.06 -9.10 -3.09
N TRP A 140 -17.00 -9.54 -1.83
CA TRP A 140 -17.91 -10.52 -1.27
C TRP A 140 -19.37 -10.02 -1.12
N LEU A 141 -19.59 -8.70 -1.15
CA LEU A 141 -20.92 -8.08 -1.25
C LEU A 141 -21.43 -7.97 -2.70
N GLY A 142 -20.67 -8.46 -3.68
CA GLY A 142 -21.02 -8.40 -5.10
C GLY A 142 -20.81 -7.03 -5.75
N GLN A 143 -20.08 -6.13 -5.09
CA GLN A 143 -19.79 -4.79 -5.59
C GLN A 143 -18.52 -4.81 -6.44
N THR A 144 -18.49 -3.99 -7.50
CA THR A 144 -17.28 -3.76 -8.31
C THR A 144 -16.39 -2.64 -7.76
N SER A 145 -16.90 -1.85 -6.82
CA SER A 145 -16.17 -0.81 -6.09
C SER A 145 -16.91 -0.44 -4.79
N PRO A 146 -16.20 -0.21 -3.66
CA PRO A 146 -14.77 -0.47 -3.50
C PRO A 146 -14.45 -1.97 -3.46
N THR A 147 -13.31 -2.34 -4.03
CA THR A 147 -12.63 -3.66 -3.95
C THR A 147 -11.15 -3.40 -3.70
N ALA A 148 -10.40 -4.41 -3.21
CA ALA A 148 -8.97 -4.24 -2.93
C ALA A 148 -8.21 -3.75 -4.16
N LYS A 149 -8.50 -4.32 -5.33
CA LYS A 149 -7.94 -3.89 -6.62
C LYS A 149 -8.24 -2.42 -6.93
N THR A 150 -9.50 -1.98 -6.80
CA THR A 150 -9.85 -0.59 -7.09
C THR A 150 -9.23 0.39 -6.11
N ARG A 151 -9.07 0.01 -4.84
CA ARG A 151 -8.40 0.84 -3.82
C ARG A 151 -6.91 0.92 -4.09
N ALA A 152 -6.22 -0.21 -4.29
CA ALA A 152 -4.81 -0.25 -4.66
C ALA A 152 -4.52 0.60 -5.91
N ALA A 153 -5.33 0.50 -6.97
CA ALA A 153 -5.16 1.31 -8.17
C ALA A 153 -5.45 2.81 -7.92
N SER A 154 -6.48 3.13 -7.13
CA SER A 154 -6.80 4.52 -6.79
C SER A 154 -5.68 5.18 -5.98
N TYR A 155 -5.15 4.47 -4.98
CA TYR A 155 -4.04 4.94 -4.16
C TYR A 155 -2.75 5.09 -4.96
N PHE A 156 -2.46 4.18 -5.89
CA PHE A 156 -1.33 4.31 -6.81
C PHE A 156 -1.39 5.63 -7.58
N ASN A 157 -2.53 5.91 -8.22
CA ASN A 157 -2.72 7.11 -9.03
C ASN A 157 -2.64 8.39 -8.18
N LYS A 158 -3.24 8.38 -6.98
CA LYS A 158 -3.15 9.48 -6.02
C LYS A 158 -1.71 9.71 -5.56
N ALA A 159 -0.93 8.66 -5.34
CA ALA A 159 0.47 8.77 -4.97
C ALA A 159 1.30 9.42 -6.09
N VAL A 160 1.12 8.97 -7.34
CA VAL A 160 1.77 9.58 -8.51
C VAL A 160 1.39 11.06 -8.65
N GLU A 161 0.10 11.38 -8.55
CA GLU A 161 -0.37 12.77 -8.62
C GLU A 161 0.22 13.64 -7.49
N ALA A 162 0.17 13.16 -6.24
CA ALA A 162 0.72 13.89 -5.10
C ALA A 162 2.23 14.12 -5.26
N TYR A 163 2.98 13.10 -5.67
CA TYR A 163 4.43 13.20 -5.85
C TYR A 163 4.79 14.20 -6.94
N THR A 164 4.12 14.14 -8.10
CA THR A 164 4.36 15.06 -9.22
C THR A 164 3.99 16.51 -8.90
N GLN A 165 3.13 16.74 -7.91
CA GLN A 165 2.81 18.06 -7.36
C GLN A 165 3.75 18.51 -6.23
N GLY A 166 4.78 17.72 -5.90
CA GLY A 166 5.73 17.99 -4.81
C GLY A 166 5.18 17.70 -3.41
N GLN A 167 4.03 17.03 -3.30
CA GLN A 167 3.40 16.64 -2.03
C GLN A 167 3.91 15.26 -1.59
N ILE A 168 5.20 15.17 -1.28
CA ILE A 168 5.90 13.89 -1.08
C ILE A 168 5.30 13.09 0.08
N GLU A 169 5.04 13.72 1.23
CA GLU A 169 4.42 13.06 2.39
C GLU A 169 3.06 12.44 2.04
N SER A 170 2.19 13.20 1.36
CA SER A 170 0.91 12.68 0.85
C SER A 170 1.09 11.50 -0.09
N ALA A 171 2.11 11.54 -0.96
CA ALA A 171 2.42 10.43 -1.85
C ALA A 171 2.81 9.16 -1.07
N MET A 172 3.60 9.30 0.00
CA MET A 172 3.98 8.18 0.88
C MET A 172 2.77 7.61 1.62
N VAL A 173 1.86 8.48 2.10
CA VAL A 173 0.59 8.04 2.71
C VAL A 173 -0.23 7.22 1.71
N TYR A 174 -0.38 7.72 0.48
CA TYR A 174 -1.18 7.04 -0.53
C TYR A 174 -0.54 5.72 -0.97
N ILE A 175 0.76 5.68 -1.26
CA ILE A 175 1.40 4.44 -1.72
C ILE A 175 1.47 3.39 -0.61
N GLY A 176 1.63 3.79 0.66
CA GLY A 176 1.55 2.90 1.82
C GLY A 176 0.15 2.31 2.02
N ARG A 177 -0.91 3.12 1.90
CA ARG A 177 -2.29 2.58 1.89
C ARG A 177 -2.55 1.69 0.68
N GLY A 178 -1.92 1.99 -0.46
CA GLY A 178 -1.98 1.15 -1.64
C GLY A 178 -1.36 -0.22 -1.42
N SER A 179 -0.21 -0.30 -0.74
CA SER A 179 0.49 -1.57 -0.46
C SER A 179 -0.27 -2.49 0.47
N HIS A 180 -1.10 -1.95 1.37
CA HIS A 180 -2.05 -2.74 2.16
C HIS A 180 -2.94 -3.59 1.26
N TYR A 181 -3.68 -2.95 0.35
CA TYR A 181 -4.58 -3.65 -0.57
C TYR A 181 -3.84 -4.53 -1.59
N VAL A 182 -2.59 -4.21 -1.92
CA VAL A 182 -1.73 -5.12 -2.71
C VAL A 182 -1.45 -6.40 -1.93
N SER A 183 -1.24 -6.30 -0.62
CA SER A 183 -1.07 -7.46 0.27
C SER A 183 -2.35 -8.29 0.34
N ASP A 184 -3.52 -7.66 0.54
CA ASP A 184 -4.82 -8.34 0.52
C ASP A 184 -5.07 -9.11 -0.77
N LEU A 185 -4.72 -8.51 -1.92
CA LEU A 185 -4.85 -9.19 -3.22
C LEU A 185 -3.99 -10.44 -3.31
N ASN A 186 -2.95 -10.58 -2.48
CA ASN A 186 -2.12 -11.77 -2.42
C ASN A 186 -2.59 -12.78 -1.35
N GLU A 187 -3.57 -12.43 -0.52
CA GLU A 187 -4.16 -13.32 0.46
C GLU A 187 -5.28 -14.19 -0.21
N PRO A 188 -5.21 -15.53 -0.12
CA PRO A 188 -6.12 -16.40 -0.86
C PRO A 188 -7.62 -16.28 -0.54
N HIS A 189 -7.99 -16.01 0.72
CA HIS A 189 -9.36 -15.78 1.16
C HIS A 189 -9.89 -14.43 0.63
N HIS A 190 -9.10 -13.36 0.71
CA HIS A 190 -9.40 -12.03 0.15
C HIS A 190 -9.63 -12.11 -1.37
N ALA A 191 -8.79 -12.87 -2.07
CA ALA A 191 -8.89 -13.11 -3.52
C ALA A 191 -10.04 -14.05 -3.93
N SER A 192 -10.70 -14.69 -2.95
CA SER A 192 -11.75 -15.69 -3.18
C SER A 192 -13.08 -15.29 -2.54
N ASN A 193 -13.20 -14.09 -1.99
CA ASN A 193 -14.38 -13.61 -1.25
C ASN A 193 -14.79 -14.56 -0.09
N LEU A 194 -13.81 -15.19 0.55
CA LEU A 194 -14.02 -16.03 1.73
C LEU A 194 -13.77 -15.18 2.97
N THR A 195 -14.83 -14.94 3.74
CA THR A 195 -14.75 -14.13 4.97
C THR A 195 -14.55 -15.04 6.18
N ALA A 196 -14.23 -14.47 7.32
CA ALA A 196 -14.17 -15.22 8.58
C ALA A 196 -15.50 -15.84 9.03
N ILE A 197 -16.62 -15.41 8.45
CA ILE A 197 -17.94 -15.98 8.76
C ILE A 197 -18.13 -17.33 8.07
N ASN A 198 -17.51 -17.55 6.90
CA ASN A 198 -17.77 -18.71 6.05
C ASN A 198 -16.52 -19.55 5.73
N SER A 199 -15.39 -19.27 6.37
CA SER A 199 -14.12 -19.97 6.14
C SER A 199 -13.21 -19.94 7.38
N ASN A 200 -12.01 -20.48 7.25
CA ASN A 200 -10.92 -20.46 8.24
C ASN A 200 -10.03 -19.20 8.15
N HIS A 201 -10.46 -18.16 7.45
CA HIS A 201 -9.73 -16.90 7.19
C HIS A 201 -8.87 -16.43 8.37
N THR A 202 -9.50 -16.09 9.52
CA THR A 202 -8.80 -15.60 10.70
C THR A 202 -7.71 -16.55 11.20
N ALA A 203 -7.97 -17.87 11.14
CA ALA A 203 -7.02 -18.87 11.62
C ALA A 203 -5.81 -18.97 10.68
N PHE A 204 -6.01 -18.83 9.38
CA PHE A 204 -4.93 -18.80 8.40
C PHE A 204 -4.06 -17.54 8.56
N GLU A 205 -4.67 -16.36 8.65
CA GLU A 205 -3.92 -15.12 8.85
C GLU A 205 -3.14 -15.10 10.16
N THR A 206 -3.74 -15.59 11.25
CA THR A 206 -3.04 -15.73 12.54
C THR A 206 -1.83 -16.64 12.41
N TYR A 207 -1.98 -17.79 11.74
CA TYR A 207 -0.87 -18.70 11.48
C TYR A 207 0.22 -18.02 10.65
N VAL A 208 -0.15 -17.31 9.59
CA VAL A 208 0.80 -16.61 8.72
C VAL A 208 1.57 -15.55 9.49
N ASP A 209 0.92 -14.77 10.35
CA ASP A 209 1.60 -13.75 11.15
C ASP A 209 2.63 -14.36 12.11
N GLU A 210 2.26 -15.41 12.84
CA GLU A 210 3.16 -16.12 13.77
C GLU A 210 4.38 -16.73 13.08
N HIS A 211 4.25 -17.09 11.79
CA HIS A 211 5.29 -17.76 11.01
C HIS A 211 5.93 -16.85 9.95
N ARG A 212 5.62 -15.54 9.93
CA ARG A 212 6.05 -14.63 8.85
C ARG A 212 7.57 -14.61 8.61
N ASN A 213 8.36 -14.76 9.67
CA ASN A 213 9.82 -14.83 9.63
C ASN A 213 10.36 -16.06 8.85
N GLU A 214 9.54 -17.08 8.64
CA GLU A 214 9.88 -18.28 7.88
C GLU A 214 9.80 -18.04 6.35
N TYR A 215 9.04 -17.03 5.91
CA TYR A 215 8.71 -16.80 4.49
C TYR A 215 9.68 -15.85 3.78
N LYS A 216 10.97 -15.87 4.14
CA LYS A 216 11.97 -14.95 3.57
C LYS A 216 12.28 -15.26 2.11
N ILE A 217 12.44 -14.20 1.32
CA ILE A 217 13.00 -14.28 -0.04
C ILE A 217 14.53 -14.37 0.09
N SER A 218 15.10 -15.47 -0.43
CA SER A 218 16.53 -15.75 -0.30
C SER A 218 17.38 -14.61 -0.87
N GLY A 219 18.29 -14.09 -0.05
CA GLY A 219 19.23 -13.04 -0.44
C GLY A 219 18.63 -11.64 -0.49
N ASN A 220 17.34 -11.46 -0.16
CA ASN A 220 16.64 -10.18 -0.30
C ASN A 220 16.89 -9.52 -1.66
N THR A 221 16.72 -10.31 -2.72
CA THR A 221 16.94 -9.90 -4.11
C THR A 221 15.96 -10.63 -5.04
N LEU A 222 15.59 -10.00 -6.14
CA LEU A 222 14.71 -10.51 -7.18
C LEU A 222 15.39 -10.45 -8.55
N SER A 223 14.96 -11.33 -9.46
CA SER A 223 15.46 -11.32 -10.83
C SER A 223 14.96 -10.10 -11.61
N GLU A 224 15.78 -9.57 -12.52
CA GLU A 224 15.47 -8.43 -13.40
C GLU A 224 14.11 -8.53 -14.12
N GLY A 225 13.67 -9.75 -14.46
CA GLY A 225 12.37 -9.97 -15.09
C GLY A 225 11.18 -9.44 -14.27
N ILE A 226 11.27 -9.46 -12.93
CA ILE A 226 10.22 -8.93 -12.04
C ILE A 226 10.06 -7.41 -12.21
N TYR A 227 11.17 -6.69 -12.37
CA TYR A 227 11.21 -5.24 -12.58
C TYR A 227 10.74 -4.85 -13.99
N THR A 228 11.11 -5.65 -14.98
CA THR A 228 10.59 -5.51 -16.36
C THR A 228 9.07 -5.71 -16.40
N ASP A 229 8.55 -6.70 -15.68
CA ASP A 229 7.12 -6.96 -15.56
C ASP A 229 6.38 -5.79 -14.88
N ALA A 230 6.96 -5.23 -13.81
CA ALA A 230 6.37 -4.09 -13.09
C ALA A 230 6.15 -2.85 -13.99
N THR A 231 7.13 -2.53 -14.83
CA THR A 231 7.08 -1.35 -15.70
C THR A 231 6.24 -1.59 -16.95
N SER A 232 6.25 -2.80 -17.52
CA SER A 232 5.53 -3.13 -18.75
C SER A 232 4.03 -3.39 -18.56
N MET A 233 3.59 -3.83 -17.38
CA MET A 233 2.17 -4.08 -17.10
C MET A 233 1.41 -2.83 -16.69
N GLU A 234 0.17 -2.68 -17.14
CA GLU A 234 -0.78 -1.73 -16.55
C GLU A 234 -1.03 -2.07 -15.09
N ILE A 235 -1.21 -1.05 -14.23
CA ILE A 235 -1.37 -1.26 -12.78
C ILE A 235 -2.55 -2.20 -12.47
N ASN A 236 -3.67 -2.05 -13.16
CA ASN A 236 -4.84 -2.91 -12.99
C ASN A 236 -4.57 -4.37 -13.39
N SER A 237 -3.70 -4.61 -14.36
CA SER A 237 -3.32 -5.96 -14.79
C SER A 237 -2.40 -6.62 -13.76
N LEU A 238 -1.42 -5.88 -13.24
CA LEU A 238 -0.54 -6.33 -12.16
C LEU A 238 -1.38 -6.78 -10.94
N LEU A 239 -2.28 -5.92 -10.46
CA LEU A 239 -3.14 -6.19 -9.31
C LEU A 239 -4.10 -7.37 -9.53
N LYS A 240 -4.68 -7.49 -10.75
CA LYS A 240 -5.55 -8.63 -11.09
C LYS A 240 -4.77 -9.94 -11.14
N ASN A 241 -3.53 -9.93 -11.64
CA ASN A 241 -2.68 -11.10 -11.72
C ASN A 241 -2.29 -11.61 -10.32
N ALA A 242 -1.98 -10.72 -9.39
CA ALA A 242 -1.72 -11.06 -8.00
C ALA A 242 -2.91 -11.81 -7.36
N ALA A 243 -4.12 -11.24 -7.47
CA ALA A 243 -5.35 -11.89 -7.00
C ALA A 243 -5.60 -13.25 -7.66
N LYS A 244 -5.30 -13.38 -8.96
CA LYS A 244 -5.44 -14.67 -9.64
C LYS A 244 -4.48 -15.72 -9.10
N GLN A 245 -3.24 -15.34 -8.78
CA GLN A 245 -2.26 -16.25 -8.18
C GLN A 245 -2.68 -16.67 -6.77
N ALA A 246 -3.15 -15.73 -5.95
CA ALA A 246 -3.65 -16.01 -4.60
C ALA A 246 -4.87 -16.94 -4.62
N LYS A 247 -5.85 -16.66 -5.50
CA LYS A 247 -7.03 -17.52 -5.66
C LYS A 247 -6.68 -18.96 -6.02
N ASN A 248 -5.65 -19.19 -6.82
CA ASN A 248 -5.25 -20.54 -7.23
C ASN A 248 -4.80 -21.43 -6.06
N ILE A 249 -4.36 -20.83 -4.94
CA ILE A 249 -3.89 -21.56 -3.76
C ILE A 249 -4.91 -21.57 -2.61
N VAL A 250 -6.14 -21.08 -2.83
CA VAL A 250 -7.19 -21.03 -1.79
C VAL A 250 -7.55 -22.40 -1.22
N GLY A 251 -7.40 -23.47 -2.02
CA GLY A 251 -7.58 -24.84 -1.52
C GLY A 251 -6.54 -25.26 -0.48
N GLU A 252 -5.29 -24.78 -0.62
CA GLU A 252 -4.23 -25.01 0.36
C GLU A 252 -4.43 -24.12 1.60
N ALA A 253 -4.82 -22.86 1.41
CA ALA A 253 -5.08 -21.93 2.50
C ALA A 253 -6.30 -22.31 3.36
N GLN A 254 -7.26 -23.06 2.80
CA GLN A 254 -8.42 -23.57 3.56
C GLN A 254 -8.15 -24.88 4.31
N ASN A 255 -6.94 -25.41 4.25
CA ASN A 255 -6.56 -26.66 4.90
C ASN A 255 -5.37 -26.43 5.83
N GLU A 256 -5.60 -26.58 7.14
CA GLU A 256 -4.60 -26.37 8.19
C GLU A 256 -3.30 -27.15 7.96
N SER A 257 -3.40 -28.39 7.44
CA SER A 257 -2.21 -29.20 7.13
C SER A 257 -1.32 -28.64 6.02
N THR A 258 -1.81 -27.66 5.26
CA THR A 258 -1.09 -26.99 4.17
C THR A 258 -0.84 -25.50 4.42
N TYR A 259 -1.10 -25.00 5.64
CA TYR A 259 -0.89 -23.59 5.98
C TYR A 259 0.52 -23.10 5.72
N SER A 260 1.55 -23.85 6.14
CA SER A 260 2.96 -23.48 5.88
C SER A 260 3.24 -23.29 4.38
N SER A 261 2.73 -24.20 3.53
CA SER A 261 2.89 -24.12 2.07
C SER A 261 2.14 -22.93 1.47
N ALA A 262 0.89 -22.72 1.90
CA ALA A 262 0.08 -21.60 1.44
C ALA A 262 0.65 -20.24 1.90
N GLY A 263 1.09 -20.16 3.15
CA GLY A 263 1.75 -19.00 3.76
C GLY A 263 3.03 -18.62 3.03
N ASP A 264 3.90 -19.60 2.75
CA ASP A 264 5.14 -19.36 2.00
C ASP A 264 4.86 -18.76 0.62
N LYS A 265 3.87 -19.31 -0.11
CA LYS A 265 3.49 -18.82 -1.43
C LYS A 265 2.84 -17.44 -1.36
N CYS A 266 1.85 -17.23 -0.48
CA CYS A 266 1.10 -15.98 -0.44
C CYS A 266 1.98 -14.81 0.03
N VAL A 267 2.77 -14.98 1.10
CA VAL A 267 3.60 -13.91 1.65
C VAL A 267 4.72 -13.54 0.69
N LYS A 268 5.41 -14.52 0.09
CA LYS A 268 6.45 -14.22 -0.91
C LYS A 268 5.88 -13.53 -2.13
N ASN A 269 4.70 -13.96 -2.63
CA ASN A 269 4.03 -13.28 -3.73
C ASN A 269 3.59 -11.86 -3.36
N ALA A 270 3.12 -11.64 -2.12
CA ALA A 270 2.80 -10.32 -1.62
C ALA A 270 4.03 -9.40 -1.60
N VAL A 271 5.16 -9.86 -1.05
CA VAL A 271 6.43 -9.12 -1.06
C VAL A 271 6.85 -8.78 -2.49
N VAL A 272 6.86 -9.75 -3.40
CA VAL A 272 7.19 -9.52 -4.82
C VAL A 272 6.27 -8.48 -5.45
N THR A 273 4.95 -8.60 -5.24
CA THR A 273 3.97 -7.69 -5.83
C THR A 273 4.11 -6.27 -5.25
N VAL A 274 4.42 -6.12 -3.96
CA VAL A 274 4.68 -4.80 -3.36
C VAL A 274 5.99 -4.20 -3.88
N VAL A 275 7.04 -5.01 -4.11
CA VAL A 275 8.26 -4.54 -4.81
C VAL A 275 7.90 -4.03 -6.20
N GLN A 276 7.11 -4.76 -6.98
CA GLN A 276 6.67 -4.34 -8.30
C GLN A 276 5.82 -3.05 -8.23
N TYR A 277 4.93 -2.95 -7.25
CA TYR A 277 4.07 -1.78 -7.02
C TYR A 277 4.89 -0.54 -6.70
N PHE A 278 5.86 -0.63 -5.79
CA PHE A 278 6.76 0.46 -5.43
C PHE A 278 7.74 0.82 -6.54
N TYR A 279 8.31 -0.16 -7.24
CA TYR A 279 9.19 0.10 -8.37
C TYR A 279 8.44 0.76 -9.53
N LYS A 280 7.22 0.31 -9.83
CA LYS A 280 6.37 0.95 -10.84
C LYS A 280 6.04 2.39 -10.45
N PHE A 281 5.68 2.65 -9.19
CA PHE A 281 5.49 4.01 -8.70
C PHE A 281 6.76 4.83 -8.89
N GLY A 282 7.90 4.29 -8.44
CA GLY A 282 9.16 5.02 -8.44
C GLY A 282 9.68 5.35 -9.84
N THR A 283 9.61 4.42 -10.78
CA THR A 283 9.92 4.66 -12.21
C THR A 283 8.95 5.65 -12.85
N THR A 284 7.65 5.61 -12.48
CA THR A 284 6.64 6.56 -12.98
C THR A 284 6.93 7.99 -12.53
N VAL A 285 7.47 8.18 -11.31
CA VAL A 285 7.75 9.51 -10.75
C VAL A 285 9.23 9.92 -10.82
N GLY A 286 10.10 9.08 -11.38
CA GLY A 286 11.51 9.38 -11.66
C GLY A 286 12.46 9.22 -10.46
N ILE A 287 12.16 8.33 -9.50
CA ILE A 287 13.03 8.03 -8.35
C ILE A 287 13.80 6.69 -8.48
N TYR A 288 13.62 5.97 -9.60
CA TYR A 288 14.43 4.82 -10.04
C TYR A 288 14.72 4.94 -11.53
#